data_AF-A0A849D4I5-F1
#
_entry.id   AF-A0A849D4I5-F1
#
_cell.length_a   1.000
_cell.length_b   1.000
_cell.length_c   1.000
_cell.angle_alpha   90.00
_cell.angle_beta   90.00
_cell.angle_gamma   90.00
#
_symmetry.space_group_name_H-M   'P 1'
#
loop_
_entity.id
_entity.type
_entity.pdbx_description
1 polymer ?
#
loop_
_entity_poly.entity_id
_entity_poly.type
_entity_poly.pdbx_seq_one_letter_code
_entity_poly.pdbx_strand_id
1 'polypeptide(L)'
;RLNHGDALYIPEGYWHYMKYVTPGISMSLRGIARNPKNLCRAVYNVAVMRYFDNLMRKIKGQAWIDWKNQKAIRNTEKHLSELGPEVFL
;
A
#
# COMPACT_ATOMS: atom_id res chain seq x y z
N ARG A 1 2.31 -15.39 16.82
CA ARG A 1 2.50 -16.71 16.20
C ARG A 1 1.10 -17.23 15.89
N LEU A 2 0.83 -17.65 14.65
CA LEU A 2 -0.43 -18.33 14.32
C LEU A 2 -0.25 -19.83 14.56
N ASN A 3 -1.20 -20.45 15.24
CA ASN A 3 -1.24 -21.88 15.49
C ASN A 3 -2.17 -22.59 14.51
N HIS A 4 -2.09 -23.92 14.50
CA HIS A 4 -3.01 -24.74 13.70
C HIS A 4 -4.45 -24.49 14.16
N GLY A 5 -5.33 -24.12 13.23
CA GLY A 5 -6.73 -23.81 13.50
C GLY A 5 -7.04 -22.31 13.72
N ASP A 6 -6.03 -21.45 13.81
CA ASP A 6 -6.27 -20.00 13.95
C ASP A 6 -6.77 -19.38 12.64
N ALA A 7 -7.80 -18.54 12.74
CA ALA A 7 -8.27 -17.71 11.64
C ALA A 7 -7.67 -16.30 11.76
N LEU A 8 -6.91 -15.88 10.74
CA LEU A 8 -6.39 -14.52 10.63
C LEU A 8 -7.23 -13.72 9.65
N TYR A 9 -7.91 -12.68 10.14
CA TYR A 9 -8.58 -11.72 9.27
C TYR A 9 -7.56 -10.74 8.70
N ILE A 10 -7.43 -10.77 7.38
CA ILE A 10 -6.61 -9.84 6.60
C ILE A 10 -7.57 -8.98 5.76
N PRO A 11 -7.69 -7.66 6.05
CA PRO A 11 -8.53 -6.78 5.26
C PRO A 11 -7.97 -6.60 3.83
N GLU A 12 -8.87 -6.37 2.89
CA GLU A 12 -8.52 -6.11 1.49
C GLU A 12 -7.74 -4.80 1.31
N GLY A 13 -6.76 -4.79 0.41
CA GLY A 13 -5.98 -3.59 0.05
C GLY A 13 -4.73 -3.32 0.91
N TYR A 14 -4.45 -4.15 1.91
CA TYR A 14 -3.24 -4.06 2.73
C TYR A 14 -2.14 -5.01 2.22
N TRP A 15 -0.89 -4.61 2.40
CA TRP A 15 0.27 -5.45 2.12
C TRP A 15 0.59 -6.29 3.35
N HIS A 16 0.76 -7.60 3.17
CA HIS A 16 1.04 -8.53 4.26
C HIS A 16 2.38 -9.22 4.01
N TYR A 17 3.23 -9.22 5.04
CA TYR A 17 4.49 -9.96 5.06
C TYR A 17 4.38 -11.11 6.06
N MET A 18 4.51 -12.34 5.59
CA MET A 18 4.44 -13.54 6.42
C MET A 18 5.82 -14.20 6.47
N LYS A 19 6.32 -14.46 7.68
CA LYS A 19 7.61 -15.13 7.93
C LYS A 19 7.41 -16.33 8.84
N TYR A 20 8.01 -17.47 8.47
CA TYR A 20 8.09 -18.64 9.34
C TYR A 20 9.19 -18.46 10.39
N VAL A 21 8.87 -18.83 11.63
CA VAL A 21 9.85 -18.80 12.75
C VAL A 21 10.73 -20.05 12.71
N THR A 22 10.20 -21.18 12.24
CA THR A 22 10.86 -22.49 12.18
C THR A 22 10.67 -23.07 10.77
N PRO A 23 11.68 -23.74 10.18
CA PRO A 23 11.53 -24.40 8.89
C PRO A 23 10.46 -25.48 8.96
N GLY A 24 9.47 -25.41 8.07
CA GLY A 24 8.33 -26.32 8.02
C GLY A 24 7.37 -25.96 6.89
N ILE A 25 6.39 -26.82 6.64
CA ILE A 25 5.33 -26.57 5.65
C ILE A 25 4.09 -26.06 6.39
N SER A 26 3.46 -25.00 5.88
CA SER A 26 2.13 -24.58 6.34
C SER A 26 1.18 -24.44 5.16
N MET A 27 -0.08 -24.80 5.39
CA MET A 27 -1.16 -24.63 4.43
C MET A 27 -2.12 -23.56 4.95
N SER A 28 -2.46 -22.58 4.10
CA SER A 28 -3.45 -21.54 4.42
C SER A 28 -4.48 -21.47 3.32
N LEU A 29 -5.75 -21.39 3.70
CA LEU A 29 -6.85 -21.15 2.78
C LEU A 29 -7.24 -19.67 2.83
N ARG A 30 -7.32 -19.02 1.68
CA ARG A 30 -7.73 -17.62 1.57
C ARG A 30 -9.15 -17.54 1.01
N GLY A 31 -10.03 -16.82 1.69
CA GLY A 31 -11.33 -16.45 1.14
C GLY A 31 -11.20 -15.43 0.02
N ILE A 32 -12.02 -15.55 -1.02
CA ILE A 32 -12.08 -14.58 -2.13
C ILE A 32 -12.65 -13.25 -1.60
N ALA A 33 -12.14 -12.13 -2.11
CA ALA A 33 -12.56 -10.79 -1.70
C ALA A 33 -14.07 -10.59 -1.90
N ARG A 34 -14.77 -10.11 -0.86
CA ARG A 34 -16.23 -9.93 -0.86
C ARG A 34 -16.69 -8.62 -1.50
N ASN A 35 -15.80 -7.63 -1.68
CA ASN A 35 -16.14 -6.32 -2.24
C ASN A 35 -15.45 -6.06 -3.60
N PRO A 36 -16.17 -6.13 -4.73
CA PRO A 36 -15.59 -5.90 -6.06
C PRO A 36 -15.07 -4.46 -6.25
N LYS A 37 -15.62 -3.48 -5.51
CA LYS A 37 -15.21 -2.06 -5.59
C LYS A 37 -13.75 -1.84 -5.18
N ASN A 38 -13.30 -2.50 -4.12
CA ASN A 38 -11.93 -2.37 -3.62
C ASN A 38 -10.94 -3.15 -4.51
N LEU A 39 -11.39 -4.27 -5.08
CA LEU A 39 -10.64 -5.02 -6.10
C LEU A 39 -10.40 -4.16 -7.35
N CYS A 40 -11.42 -3.49 -7.89
CA CYS A 40 -11.26 -2.61 -9.06
C CYS A 40 -10.27 -1.47 -8.81
N ARG A 41 -10.26 -0.88 -7.61
CA ARG A 41 -9.28 0.17 -7.25
C ARG A 41 -7.86 -0.39 -7.18
N ALA A 42 -7.68 -1.60 -6.65
CA ALA A 42 -6.39 -2.27 -6.65
C ALA A 42 -5.91 -2.58 -8.07
N VAL A 43 -6.79 -3.08 -8.94
CA VAL A 43 -6.49 -3.33 -10.36
C VAL A 43 -6.10 -2.02 -11.06
N TYR A 44 -6.85 -0.93 -10.86
CA TYR A 44 -6.52 0.38 -11.42
C TYR A 44 -5.13 0.86 -10.98
N ASN A 45 -4.81 0.74 -9.69
CA ASN A 45 -3.51 1.15 -9.16
C ASN A 45 -2.35 0.33 -9.76
N VAL A 46 -2.54 -0.97 -10.00
CA VAL A 46 -1.47 -1.82 -10.52
C VAL A 46 -1.38 -1.78 -12.05
N ALA A 47 -2.52 -1.73 -12.74
CA ALA A 47 -2.59 -1.84 -14.20
C ALA A 47 -2.58 -0.49 -14.93
N VAL A 48 -3.01 0.60 -14.29
CA VAL A 48 -3.01 1.93 -14.93
C VAL A 48 -1.91 2.80 -14.34
N MET A 49 -1.89 2.99 -13.01
CA MET A 49 -0.94 3.92 -12.38
C MET A 49 0.52 3.47 -12.59
N ARG A 50 0.79 2.16 -12.59
CA ARG A 50 2.15 1.64 -12.85
C ARG A 50 2.64 1.95 -14.26
N TYR A 51 1.79 1.77 -15.27
CA TYR A 51 2.17 2.03 -16.66
C TYR A 51 2.32 3.53 -16.92
N PHE A 52 1.43 4.33 -16.33
CA PHE A 52 1.55 5.78 -16.37
C PHE A 52 2.85 6.27 -15.71
N ASP A 53 3.21 5.76 -14.53
CA ASP A 53 4.45 6.15 -13.85
C ASP A 53 5.69 5.73 -14.64
N ASN A 54 5.68 4.55 -15.25
CA ASN A 54 6.75 4.08 -16.13
C ASN A 54 6.89 4.97 -17.38
N LEU A 55 5.78 5.39 -17.99
CA LEU A 55 5.80 6.29 -19.14
C LEU A 55 6.35 7.66 -18.75
N MET A 56 5.87 8.23 -17.64
CA MET A 56 6.31 9.53 -17.15
C MET A 56 7.78 9.53 -16.71
N ARG A 57 8.26 8.43 -16.13
CA ARG A 57 9.69 8.24 -15.85
C ARG A 57 10.53 8.19 -17.13
N LYS A 58 10.01 7.64 -18.23
CA LYS A 58 10.71 7.66 -19.52
C LYS A 58 10.71 9.04 -20.18
N ILE A 59 9.60 9.78 -20.09
CA ILE A 59 9.47 11.09 -20.76
C ILE A 59 10.17 12.20 -19.97
N LYS A 60 9.97 12.26 -18.65
CA LYS A 60 10.44 13.36 -17.79
C LYS A 60 11.61 12.97 -16.87
N GLY A 61 11.95 11.69 -16.76
CA GLY A 61 13.09 11.23 -15.97
C GLY A 61 13.02 11.67 -14.50
N GLN A 62 14.15 12.21 -14.01
CA GLN A 62 14.32 12.63 -12.63
C GLN A 62 13.37 13.78 -12.22
N ALA A 63 13.07 14.70 -13.14
CA ALA A 63 12.18 15.84 -12.86
C ALA A 63 10.76 15.41 -12.45
N TRP A 64 10.29 14.25 -12.93
CA TRP A 64 9.02 13.68 -12.50
C TRP A 64 9.04 13.22 -11.04
N ILE A 65 10.15 12.65 -10.60
CA ILE A 65 10.32 12.18 -9.22
C ILE A 65 10.42 13.39 -8.30
N ASP A 66 11.21 14.39 -8.67
CA ASP A 66 11.42 15.59 -7.86
C ASP A 66 10.12 16.40 -7.71
N TRP A 67 9.32 16.51 -8.77
CA TRP A 67 7.99 17.11 -8.70
C TRP A 67 7.06 16.37 -7.74
N LYS A 68 7.05 15.03 -7.77
CA LYS A 68 6.24 14.21 -6.83
C LYS A 68 6.70 14.42 -5.39
N ASN A 69 8.00 14.48 -5.14
CA ASN A 69 8.57 14.71 -3.81
C ASN A 69 8.19 16.10 -3.28
N GLN A 70 8.36 17.16 -4.08
CA GLN A 70 7.96 18.51 -3.67
C GLN A 70 6.46 18.59 -3.36
N LYS A 71 5.63 17.92 -4.17
CA LYS A 71 4.18 17.86 -3.92
C LYS A 71 3.85 17.11 -2.62
N ALA A 72 4.57 16.02 -2.32
CA ALA A 72 4.40 15.29 -1.08
C ALA A 72 4.75 16.16 0.15
N ILE A 73 5.87 16.88 0.10
CA ILE A 73 6.29 17.80 1.17
C ILE A 73 5.20 18.86 1.42
N ARG A 74 4.74 19.56 0.38
CA ARG A 74 3.69 20.59 0.51
C ARG A 74 2.39 20.05 1.11
N ASN A 75 1.99 18.83 0.72
CA ASN A 75 0.80 18.20 1.26
C ASN A 75 0.96 17.84 2.75
N THR A 76 2.13 17.32 3.13
CA THR A 76 2.47 17.02 4.52
C THR A 76 2.49 18.29 5.36
N GLU A 77 3.13 19.35 4.89
CA GLU A 77 3.17 20.66 5.57
C GLU A 77 1.77 21.22 5.78
N LYS A 78 0.90 21.13 4.77
CA LYS A 78 -0.50 21.54 4.89
C LYS A 78 -1.21 20.72 5.97
N HIS A 79 -1.09 19.41 5.95
CA HIS A 79 -1.74 18.54 6.94
C HIS A 79 -1.21 18.78 8.36
N LEU A 80 0.09 19.07 8.49
CA LEU A 80 0.74 19.43 9.75
C LEU A 80 0.27 20.77 10.29
N SER A 81 0.00 21.73 9.42
CA SER A 81 -0.56 23.03 9.84
C SER A 81 -2.02 22.93 10.32
N GLU A 82 -2.75 21.92 9.84
CA GLU A 82 -4.14 21.64 10.24
C GLU A 82 -4.20 20.81 11.55
N LEU A 83 -3.22 19.93 11.76
CA LEU A 83 -3.04 19.16 12.99
C LEU A 83 -2.18 19.97 13.96
N GLY A 84 -2.80 20.75 14.84
CA GLY A 84 -2.10 21.49 15.89
C GLY A 84 -1.16 20.63 16.75
N PRO A 85 -0.31 21.24 17.60
CA PRO A 85 0.83 20.60 18.28
C PRO A 85 0.51 19.41 19.21
N GLU A 86 -0.75 19.03 19.37
CA GLU A 86 -1.21 17.96 20.26
C GLU A 86 -0.93 16.55 19.73
N VAL A 87 -0.59 16.39 18.44
CA VAL A 87 -0.36 15.07 17.82
C VAL A 87 1.09 14.57 18.00
N PHE A 88 2.00 15.43 18.50
CA PHE A 88 3.40 15.09 18.76
C PHE A 88 3.71 14.77 20.24
N LEU A 89 2.71 14.81 21.12
CA LEU A 89 2.78 14.42 22.54
C LEU A 89 2.09 13.08 22.75
#